data_AF-A0A5K7X6P1-F1
#
_entry.id   AF-A0A5K7X6P1-F1
#
_cell.length_a   1.000
_cell.length_b   1.000
_cell.length_c   1.000
_cell.angle_alpha   90.00
_cell.angle_beta   90.00
_cell.angle_gamma   90.00
#
_symmetry.space_group_name_H-M   'P 1'
#
loop_
_entity.id
_entity.type
_entity.pdbx_description
1 polymer ?
#
loop_
_entity_poly.entity_id
_entity_poly.type
_entity_poly.pdbx_seq_one_letter_code
_entity_poly.pdbx_strand_id
1 'polypeptide(L)'
;METNALHAIHSRQRQRRGSVLLLVLIVVAMLTLGTATYLELMQNERMAVRHHGRGLQAERLAESGVEYARTLVGLTPAEILQAGGLANNPTSMQAIIVDDEGNEFDRGRFSIISPAQVDGYYSGYKFGLENESAKLNVNALLAPGAEDGAATRLLALPGMTAEIADAILDWLDADVTPRTNGAEAESYAQLTPSYEPRNGPISDLDELLQVRGVTPELLYGVDQNRNFIVDANETPCGQLLEIDNADGYLNRGWSAYLTTGSVEAMQPAAASTGSVSTSTTSTATPLQFNGSDLQQLYNSLSPVIGEDKAKFFIAYRQYGPLQDQQNNGATGAASQAGGAGGAGSGGQSNGGGGGGQQGNQQGNQQGSGGQQGGQPPNGSEQIQPGSGLVGQDQNQQPVVIEPSAITLNFQQQGQTQVNSPLDLVGVRVQIPGQNNGPPQNVTSPWAEDAASYRELLKLYDAAPPTTAQRVAGRVNVNQASRFVLQSIPSLPAAAVGKIISRREAEPDPAVSEQRHALWLLIDGVVTLAEMRQIERYVTTGGDAFSGQAVGFFDAGPAAARQEFIVDRSGTTPHLRLQRDLTPLGRGFSTLSMGVESSETPQ
;
A
#
# COMPACT_ATOMS: atom_id res chain seq x y z
N MET A 1 -78.59 -111.68 -26.73
CA MET A 1 -79.52 -110.73 -27.37
C MET A 1 -79.00 -109.32 -27.10
N GLU A 2 -78.79 -108.59 -28.20
CA GLU A 2 -78.81 -107.12 -28.34
C GLU A 2 -77.78 -106.29 -27.55
N THR A 3 -76.70 -105.83 -28.20
CA THR A 3 -76.57 -104.54 -28.93
C THR A 3 -76.74 -103.30 -28.06
N ASN A 4 -75.63 -102.58 -27.81
CA ASN A 4 -75.49 -101.25 -28.40
C ASN A 4 -74.04 -100.76 -28.37
N ALA A 5 -73.69 -100.16 -29.50
CA ALA A 5 -72.35 -99.75 -29.88
C ALA A 5 -72.10 -98.26 -29.55
N LEU A 6 -70.82 -97.91 -29.53
CA LEU A 6 -70.24 -96.61 -29.91
C LEU A 6 -70.59 -95.39 -29.04
N HIS A 7 -69.63 -94.96 -28.21
CA HIS A 7 -68.80 -93.77 -28.52
C HIS A 7 -67.78 -93.56 -27.40
N ALA A 8 -66.55 -94.06 -27.59
CA ALA A 8 -65.41 -93.69 -26.77
C ALA A 8 -64.98 -92.26 -27.13
N ILE A 9 -65.55 -91.27 -26.43
CA ILE A 9 -65.08 -89.88 -26.49
C ILE A 9 -63.71 -89.86 -25.79
N HIS A 10 -62.65 -89.94 -26.59
CA HIS A 10 -61.30 -89.60 -26.15
C HIS A 10 -61.28 -88.10 -25.82
N SER A 11 -61.41 -87.77 -24.54
CA SER A 11 -61.12 -86.43 -24.04
C SER A 11 -59.62 -86.16 -24.22
N ARG A 12 -59.24 -85.58 -25.36
CA ARG A 12 -57.94 -84.93 -25.50
C ARG A 12 -57.88 -83.78 -24.49
N GLN A 13 -57.32 -84.04 -23.31
CA GLN A 13 -56.79 -82.99 -22.46
C GLN A 13 -55.77 -82.20 -23.30
N ARG A 14 -56.18 -81.04 -23.82
CA ARG A 14 -55.24 -80.05 -24.33
C ARG A 14 -54.34 -79.70 -23.14
N GLN A 15 -53.11 -80.21 -23.14
CA GLN A 15 -52.04 -79.67 -22.33
C GLN A 15 -51.93 -78.18 -22.66
N ARG A 16 -52.51 -77.33 -21.80
CA ARG A 16 -52.25 -75.89 -21.83
C ARG A 16 -50.79 -75.72 -21.45
N ARG A 17 -49.95 -75.47 -22.45
CA ARG A 17 -48.53 -75.17 -22.28
C ARG A 17 -48.40 -73.96 -21.35
N GLY A 18 -47.62 -74.09 -20.27
CA GLY A 18 -47.40 -73.06 -19.25
C GLY A 18 -46.58 -71.84 -19.72
N SER A 19 -46.84 -71.30 -20.91
CA SER A 19 -46.09 -70.18 -21.51
C SER A 19 -46.56 -68.80 -21.03
N VAL A 20 -47.77 -68.69 -20.47
CA VAL A 20 -48.33 -67.40 -19.98
C VAL A 20 -47.55 -66.86 -18.79
N LEU A 21 -47.10 -67.72 -17.88
CA LEU A 21 -46.32 -67.31 -16.70
C LEU A 21 -44.97 -66.70 -17.11
N LEU A 22 -44.29 -67.29 -18.11
CA LEU A 22 -43.04 -66.75 -18.65
C LEU A 22 -43.24 -65.38 -19.30
N LEU A 23 -44.31 -65.19 -20.07
CA LEU A 23 -44.63 -63.89 -20.68
C LEU A 23 -44.90 -62.84 -19.60
N VAL A 24 -45.71 -63.18 -18.59
CA VAL A 24 -46.00 -62.27 -17.47
C VAL A 24 -44.73 -61.92 -16.71
N LEU A 25 -43.85 -62.89 -16.45
CA LEU A 25 -42.59 -62.64 -15.73
C LEU A 25 -41.66 -61.73 -16.54
N ILE A 26 -41.57 -61.90 -17.85
CA ILE A 26 -40.80 -61.00 -18.73
C ILE A 26 -41.40 -59.59 -18.72
N VAL A 27 -42.72 -59.45 -18.83
CA VAL A 27 -43.39 -58.14 -18.79
C VAL A 27 -43.18 -57.46 -17.45
N VAL A 28 -43.32 -58.20 -16.34
CA VAL A 28 -43.05 -57.67 -14.99
C VAL A 28 -41.59 -57.27 -14.86
N ALA A 29 -40.64 -58.09 -15.32
CA ALA A 29 -39.21 -57.77 -15.29
C ALA A 29 -38.88 -56.50 -16.09
N MET A 30 -39.47 -56.34 -17.28
CA MET A 30 -39.31 -55.14 -18.11
C MET A 30 -39.92 -53.90 -17.44
N LEU A 31 -41.10 -54.03 -16.83
CA LEU A 31 -41.73 -52.92 -16.09
C LEU A 31 -40.93 -52.55 -14.84
N THR A 32 -40.38 -53.52 -14.11
CA THR A 32 -39.51 -53.25 -12.95
C THR A 32 -38.21 -52.55 -13.37
N LEU A 33 -37.61 -52.94 -14.50
CA LEU A 33 -36.42 -52.27 -15.01
C LEU A 33 -36.74 -50.85 -15.50
N GLY A 34 -37.86 -50.67 -16.21
CA GLY A 34 -38.32 -49.35 -16.65
C GLY A 34 -38.63 -48.40 -15.48
N THR A 35 -39.27 -48.91 -14.43
CA THR A 35 -39.53 -48.12 -13.21
C THR A 35 -38.27 -47.81 -12.42
N ALA A 36 -37.32 -48.76 -12.31
CA ALA A 36 -36.04 -48.53 -11.65
C ALA A 36 -35.21 -47.45 -12.36
N THR A 37 -35.05 -47.55 -13.69
CA THR A 37 -34.33 -46.54 -14.49
C THR A 37 -34.98 -45.15 -14.43
N TYR A 38 -36.32 -45.09 -14.44
CA TYR A 38 -37.03 -43.82 -14.26
C TYR A 38 -36.81 -43.23 -12.86
N LEU A 39 -36.81 -44.06 -11.82
CA LEU A 39 -36.57 -43.60 -10.45
C LEU A 39 -35.15 -43.04 -10.29
N GLU A 40 -34.13 -43.71 -10.83
CA GLU A 40 -32.74 -43.22 -10.82
C GLU A 40 -32.61 -41.89 -11.55
N LEU A 41 -33.22 -41.76 -12.74
CA LEU A 41 -33.22 -40.50 -13.49
C LEU A 41 -33.90 -39.37 -12.69
N MET A 42 -35.05 -39.63 -12.07
CA MET A 42 -35.75 -38.62 -11.26
C MET A 42 -35.02 -38.26 -9.97
N GLN A 43 -34.30 -39.21 -9.35
CA GLN A 43 -33.44 -38.91 -8.20
C GLN A 43 -32.27 -38.02 -8.62
N ASN A 44 -31.60 -38.34 -9.72
CA ASN A 44 -30.51 -37.54 -10.27
C ASN A 44 -30.98 -36.13 -10.65
N GLU A 45 -32.12 -36.01 -11.34
CA GLU A 45 -32.70 -34.72 -11.71
C GLU A 45 -33.06 -33.89 -10.48
N ARG A 46 -33.68 -34.51 -9.46
CA ARG A 46 -33.99 -33.84 -8.19
C ARG A 46 -32.72 -33.36 -7.48
N MET A 47 -31.65 -34.15 -7.48
CA MET A 47 -30.37 -33.74 -6.89
C MET A 47 -29.75 -32.60 -7.69
N ALA A 48 -29.74 -32.68 -9.03
CA ALA A 48 -29.20 -31.64 -9.90
C ALA A 48 -29.92 -30.30 -9.71
N VAL A 49 -31.26 -30.30 -9.68
CA VAL A 49 -32.07 -29.09 -9.43
C VAL A 49 -31.77 -28.51 -8.05
N ARG A 50 -31.65 -29.35 -7.01
CA ARG A 50 -31.29 -28.90 -5.66
C ARG A 50 -29.90 -28.31 -5.59
N HIS A 51 -28.91 -28.95 -6.20
CA HIS A 51 -27.53 -28.45 -6.24
C HIS A 51 -27.43 -27.14 -7.02
N HIS A 52 -28.12 -27.02 -8.15
CA HIS A 52 -28.17 -25.80 -8.93
C HIS A 52 -28.83 -24.65 -8.14
N GLY A 53 -30.00 -24.90 -7.53
CA GLY A 53 -30.69 -23.91 -6.70
C GLY A 53 -29.86 -23.44 -5.51
N ARG A 54 -29.18 -24.37 -4.82
CA ARG A 54 -28.29 -24.02 -3.71
C ARG A 54 -27.01 -23.33 -4.17
N GLY A 55 -26.48 -23.65 -5.35
CA GLY A 55 -25.35 -22.93 -5.93
C GLY A 55 -25.70 -21.45 -6.14
N LEU A 56 -26.86 -21.18 -6.74
CA LEU A 56 -27.37 -19.82 -6.91
C LEU A 56 -27.62 -19.11 -5.57
N GLN A 57 -28.19 -19.81 -4.57
CA GLN A 57 -28.40 -19.22 -3.25
C GLN A 57 -27.06 -18.93 -2.54
N ALA A 58 -26.06 -19.81 -2.65
CA ALA A 58 -24.73 -19.59 -2.11
C ALA A 58 -24.04 -18.37 -2.75
N GLU A 59 -24.23 -18.15 -4.05
CA GLU A 59 -23.76 -16.93 -4.73
C GLU A 59 -24.39 -15.67 -4.12
N ARG A 60 -25.71 -15.68 -3.86
CA ARG A 60 -26.39 -14.56 -3.17
C ARG A 60 -25.93 -14.37 -1.71
N LEU A 61 -25.59 -15.45 -1.02
CA LEU A 61 -24.98 -15.37 0.32
C LEU A 61 -23.60 -14.70 0.25
N ALA A 62 -22.78 -15.05 -0.74
CA ALA A 62 -21.48 -14.40 -0.96
C ALA A 62 -21.65 -12.91 -1.30
N GLU A 63 -22.58 -12.56 -2.20
CA GLU A 63 -22.91 -11.16 -2.52
C GLU A 63 -23.36 -10.37 -1.29
N SER A 64 -24.12 -11.02 -0.39
CA SER A 64 -24.53 -10.40 0.88
C SER A 64 -23.33 -10.04 1.75
N GLY A 65 -22.27 -10.87 1.73
CA GLY A 65 -21.00 -10.57 2.39
C GLY A 65 -20.27 -9.39 1.75
N VAL A 66 -20.29 -9.25 0.42
CA VAL A 66 -19.70 -8.10 -0.29
C VAL A 66 -20.43 -6.81 0.08
N GLU A 67 -21.76 -6.80 0.07
CA GLU A 67 -22.54 -5.63 0.48
C GLU A 67 -22.37 -5.32 1.97
N TYR A 68 -22.27 -6.34 2.83
CA TYR A 68 -21.94 -6.14 4.24
C TYR A 68 -20.58 -5.44 4.41
N ALA A 69 -19.53 -5.92 3.74
CA ALA A 69 -18.21 -5.30 3.76
C ALA A 69 -18.27 -3.83 3.29
N ARG A 70 -19.04 -3.56 2.23
CA ARG A 70 -19.26 -2.19 1.72
C ARG A 70 -19.93 -1.27 2.75
N THR A 71 -20.92 -1.77 3.49
CA THR A 71 -21.55 -0.98 4.56
C THR A 71 -20.60 -0.70 5.72
N LEU A 72 -19.81 -1.70 6.12
CA LEU A 72 -18.86 -1.59 7.24
C LEU A 72 -17.77 -0.57 6.95
N VAL A 73 -17.22 -0.60 5.73
CA VAL A 73 -16.21 0.36 5.25
C VAL A 73 -16.80 1.78 5.12
N GLY A 74 -18.12 1.92 5.02
CA GLY A 74 -18.80 3.22 5.02
C GLY A 74 -18.97 3.90 6.38
N LEU A 75 -18.68 3.19 7.48
CA LEU A 75 -18.78 3.74 8.83
C LEU A 75 -17.65 4.74 9.14
N THR A 76 -17.84 5.56 10.17
CA THR A 76 -16.78 6.44 10.65
C THR A 76 -15.66 5.63 11.32
N PRO A 77 -14.40 6.13 11.35
CA PRO A 77 -13.29 5.40 11.98
C PRO A 77 -13.56 4.99 13.44
N ALA A 78 -14.30 5.81 14.20
CA ALA A 78 -14.67 5.49 15.57
C ALA A 78 -15.70 4.35 15.65
N GLU A 79 -16.70 4.33 14.76
CA GLU A 79 -17.69 3.25 14.66
C GLU A 79 -17.05 1.94 14.20
N ILE A 80 -16.11 2.00 13.26
CA ILE A 80 -15.33 0.84 12.81
C ILE A 80 -14.58 0.21 13.98
N LEU A 81 -13.89 1.02 14.80
CA LEU A 81 -13.17 0.53 15.96
C LEU A 81 -14.12 -0.10 17.00
N GLN A 82 -15.27 0.52 17.23
CA GLN A 82 -16.32 -0.04 18.11
C GLN A 82 -16.90 -1.35 17.56
N ALA A 83 -16.98 -1.49 16.24
CA ALA A 83 -17.44 -2.71 15.57
C ALA A 83 -16.39 -3.84 15.57
N GLY A 84 -15.17 -3.60 16.08
CA GLY A 84 -14.09 -4.59 16.17
C GLY A 84 -12.99 -4.47 15.10
N GLY A 85 -12.95 -3.36 14.35
CA GLY A 85 -11.96 -3.12 13.29
C GLY A 85 -12.32 -3.77 11.96
N LEU A 86 -11.51 -3.49 10.93
CA LEU A 86 -11.63 -4.08 9.59
C LEU A 86 -10.61 -5.18 9.36
N ALA A 87 -9.41 -5.09 9.93
CA ALA A 87 -8.29 -5.93 9.54
C ALA A 87 -8.42 -7.36 10.06
N ASN A 88 -8.95 -7.58 11.26
CA ASN A 88 -9.21 -8.92 11.80
C ASN A 88 -10.37 -8.88 12.81
N ASN A 89 -11.57 -9.17 12.32
CA ASN A 89 -12.82 -9.05 13.06
C ASN A 89 -13.69 -10.31 12.85
N PRO A 90 -13.33 -11.44 13.48
CA PRO A 90 -14.11 -12.68 13.37
C PRO A 90 -15.55 -12.51 13.87
N THR A 91 -15.80 -11.67 14.88
CA THR A 91 -17.15 -11.46 15.43
C THR A 91 -18.15 -10.96 14.40
N SER A 92 -17.70 -10.10 13.48
CA SER A 92 -18.56 -9.47 12.47
C SER A 92 -18.37 -10.04 11.06
N MET A 93 -17.38 -10.92 10.85
CA MET A 93 -17.03 -11.43 9.52
C MET A 93 -16.89 -12.95 9.42
N GLN A 94 -17.08 -13.69 10.51
CA GLN A 94 -17.02 -15.16 10.52
C GLN A 94 -18.42 -15.75 10.70
N ALA A 95 -18.78 -16.70 9.83
CA ALA A 95 -20.03 -17.48 9.90
C ALA A 95 -21.30 -16.63 10.16
N ILE A 96 -21.42 -15.48 9.51
CA ILE A 96 -22.57 -14.58 9.69
C ILE A 96 -23.80 -15.19 9.05
N ILE A 97 -24.87 -15.32 9.84
CA ILE A 97 -26.13 -15.91 9.41
C ILE A 97 -26.91 -14.87 8.58
N VAL A 98 -27.31 -15.26 7.38
CA VAL A 98 -28.21 -14.45 6.52
C VAL A 98 -29.61 -15.03 6.53
N ASP A 99 -29.68 -16.36 6.43
CA ASP A 99 -30.92 -17.11 6.34
C ASP A 99 -30.91 -18.20 7.42
N ASP A 100 -31.89 -18.16 8.30
CA ASP A 100 -32.13 -19.14 9.37
C ASP A 100 -33.50 -19.80 9.19
N GLU A 101 -33.90 -20.05 7.94
CA GLU A 101 -35.09 -20.84 7.60
C GLU A 101 -34.90 -22.33 7.99
N GLY A 102 -34.97 -22.62 9.29
CA GLY A 102 -35.14 -23.99 9.81
C GLY A 102 -33.86 -24.78 10.06
N ASN A 103 -33.77 -25.98 9.46
CA ASN A 103 -32.75 -26.98 9.79
C ASN A 103 -31.34 -26.53 9.38
N GLU A 104 -30.29 -27.10 9.96
CA GLU A 104 -28.88 -26.80 9.64
C GLU A 104 -28.57 -26.87 8.12
N PHE A 105 -29.29 -27.73 7.39
CA PHE A 105 -29.14 -27.87 5.94
C PHE A 105 -29.58 -26.67 5.11
N ASP A 106 -30.43 -25.80 5.65
CA ASP A 106 -30.98 -24.63 4.94
C ASP A 106 -30.47 -23.31 5.55
N ARG A 107 -29.69 -23.38 6.64
CA ARG A 107 -29.05 -22.19 7.22
C ARG A 107 -27.92 -21.70 6.31
N GLY A 108 -28.12 -20.53 5.73
CA GLY A 108 -27.18 -19.84 4.85
C GLY A 108 -26.33 -18.84 5.62
N ARG A 109 -25.01 -18.88 5.38
CA ARG A 109 -24.03 -17.98 6.00
C ARG A 109 -23.12 -17.34 4.97
N PHE A 110 -22.48 -16.26 5.37
CA PHE A 110 -21.28 -15.76 4.71
C PHE A 110 -20.11 -15.61 5.67
N SER A 111 -18.91 -15.56 5.13
CA SER A 111 -17.70 -15.12 5.82
C SER A 111 -16.89 -14.22 4.91
N ILE A 112 -16.23 -13.21 5.49
CA ILE A 112 -15.32 -12.33 4.77
C ILE A 112 -13.92 -12.63 5.25
N ILE A 113 -13.05 -12.93 4.31
CA ILE A 113 -11.67 -13.32 4.59
C ILE A 113 -10.69 -12.49 3.77
N SER A 114 -9.50 -12.33 4.31
CA SER A 114 -8.36 -11.70 3.65
C SER A 114 -7.06 -12.39 4.07
N PRO A 115 -5.95 -12.14 3.38
CA PRO A 115 -4.69 -12.77 3.71
C PRO A 115 -4.17 -12.36 5.09
N ALA A 116 -3.70 -13.34 5.87
CA ALA A 116 -3.00 -13.06 7.11
C ALA A 116 -1.49 -12.88 6.86
N GLN A 117 -0.83 -12.16 7.78
CA GLN A 117 0.61 -11.96 7.75
C GLN A 117 1.23 -12.34 9.10
N VAL A 118 2.39 -13.01 9.04
CA VAL A 118 3.26 -13.30 10.18
C VAL A 118 4.63 -12.73 9.87
N ASP A 119 5.15 -11.84 10.72
CA ASP A 119 6.42 -11.13 10.51
C ASP A 119 6.55 -10.43 9.14
N GLY A 120 5.42 -9.95 8.60
CA GLY A 120 5.34 -9.26 7.31
C GLY A 120 5.37 -10.19 6.09
N TYR A 121 5.30 -11.50 6.29
CA TYR A 121 5.14 -12.50 5.24
C TYR A 121 3.72 -13.04 5.24
N TYR A 122 3.15 -13.27 4.06
CA TYR A 122 1.81 -13.82 3.95
C TYR A 122 1.78 -15.28 4.41
N SER A 123 0.83 -15.60 5.29
CA SER A 123 0.64 -16.94 5.80
C SER A 123 -0.82 -17.14 6.20
N GLY A 124 -1.53 -17.98 5.45
CA GLY A 124 -2.95 -18.29 5.68
C GLY A 124 -3.87 -17.08 5.48
N TYR A 125 -5.03 -17.13 6.15
CA TYR A 125 -6.07 -16.12 6.07
C TYR A 125 -6.54 -15.67 7.45
N LYS A 126 -7.24 -14.55 7.49
CA LYS A 126 -7.91 -13.96 8.65
C LYS A 126 -9.32 -13.53 8.25
N PHE A 127 -10.22 -13.39 9.23
CA PHE A 127 -11.57 -12.88 8.99
C PHE A 127 -11.53 -11.36 9.06
N GLY A 128 -11.52 -10.69 7.92
CA GLY A 128 -11.16 -9.28 7.84
C GLY A 128 -11.00 -8.81 6.41
N LEU A 129 -10.65 -7.53 6.26
CA LEU A 129 -10.28 -6.89 5.01
C LEU A 129 -8.78 -6.59 4.98
N GLU A 130 -8.23 -6.49 3.77
CA GLU A 130 -6.88 -6.01 3.50
C GLU A 130 -6.96 -4.61 2.88
N ASN A 131 -6.13 -3.68 3.33
CA ASN A 131 -6.06 -2.36 2.71
C ASN A 131 -5.26 -2.42 1.41
N GLU A 132 -5.79 -1.87 0.32
CA GLU A 132 -5.10 -1.89 -0.98
C GLU A 132 -3.85 -1.00 -1.00
N SER A 133 -3.75 0.01 -0.13
CA SER A 133 -2.51 0.76 0.07
C SER A 133 -1.41 -0.07 0.77
N ALA A 134 -1.72 -1.25 1.32
CA ALA A 134 -0.70 -2.20 1.78
C ALA A 134 0.05 -2.90 0.63
N LYS A 135 -0.43 -2.74 -0.62
CA LYS A 135 0.14 -3.28 -1.85
C LYS A 135 0.76 -2.17 -2.69
N LEU A 136 1.63 -2.55 -3.62
CA LEU A 136 2.24 -1.64 -4.58
C LEU A 136 1.27 -1.38 -5.74
N ASN A 137 0.86 -0.12 -5.92
CA ASN A 137 -0.02 0.24 -7.02
C ASN A 137 0.75 0.43 -8.33
N VAL A 138 0.50 -0.45 -9.29
CA VAL A 138 1.18 -0.45 -10.60
C VAL A 138 0.90 0.83 -11.39
N ASN A 139 -0.34 1.33 -11.35
CA ASN A 139 -0.72 2.54 -12.08
C ASN A 139 -0.10 3.81 -11.48
N ALA A 140 0.30 3.78 -10.22
CA ALA A 140 0.90 4.93 -9.55
C ALA A 140 2.44 4.95 -9.66
N LEU A 141 3.07 3.91 -10.22
CA LEU A 141 4.51 3.87 -10.47
C LEU A 141 4.96 4.93 -11.47
N LEU A 142 4.10 5.25 -12.44
CA LEU A 142 4.34 6.24 -13.49
C LEU A 142 3.63 7.57 -13.24
N ALA A 143 3.18 7.81 -12.00
CA ALA A 143 2.62 9.11 -11.64
C ALA A 143 3.70 10.20 -11.77
N PRO A 144 3.35 11.44 -12.17
CA PRO A 144 4.33 12.51 -12.37
C PRO A 144 5.30 12.66 -11.19
N GLY A 145 6.59 12.53 -11.49
CA GLY A 145 7.68 12.62 -10.50
C GLY A 145 7.89 11.37 -9.64
N ALA A 146 7.20 10.25 -9.89
CA ALA A 146 7.48 8.94 -9.29
C ALA A 146 8.25 8.00 -10.23
N GLU A 147 8.48 8.43 -11.48
CA GLU A 147 9.11 7.68 -12.56
C GLU A 147 10.56 7.28 -12.22
N ASP A 148 11.32 8.18 -11.59
CA ASP A 148 12.70 7.98 -11.15
C ASP A 148 12.77 6.97 -9.99
N GLY A 149 12.64 5.69 -10.33
CA GLY A 149 12.70 4.57 -9.37
C GLY A 149 11.64 3.50 -9.57
N ALA A 150 10.70 3.66 -10.51
CA ALA A 150 9.60 2.71 -10.74
C ALA A 150 10.09 1.25 -10.91
N ALA A 151 11.12 1.03 -11.73
CA ALA A 151 11.71 -0.30 -11.94
C ALA A 151 12.32 -0.88 -10.66
N THR A 152 13.00 -0.06 -9.86
CA THR A 152 13.57 -0.49 -8.57
C THR A 152 12.49 -0.94 -7.59
N ARG A 153 11.32 -0.29 -7.60
CA ARG A 153 10.19 -0.69 -6.75
C ARG A 153 9.63 -2.06 -7.14
N LEU A 154 9.51 -2.33 -8.43
CA LEU A 154 9.08 -3.65 -8.94
C LEU A 154 10.12 -4.72 -8.63
N LEU A 155 11.41 -4.43 -8.84
CA LEU A 155 12.52 -5.35 -8.56
C LEU A 155 12.66 -5.73 -7.08
N ALA A 156 12.05 -4.98 -6.16
CA ALA A 156 12.00 -5.36 -4.74
C ALA A 156 11.05 -6.54 -4.48
N LEU A 157 10.18 -6.89 -5.43
CA LEU A 157 9.25 -8.01 -5.32
C LEU A 157 9.96 -9.35 -5.61
N PRO A 158 9.58 -10.44 -4.92
CA PRO A 158 10.21 -11.74 -5.12
C PRO A 158 9.97 -12.24 -6.55
N GLY A 159 11.00 -12.82 -7.17
CA GLY A 159 10.95 -13.37 -8.52
C GLY A 159 10.85 -12.34 -9.66
N MET A 160 10.82 -11.03 -9.37
CA MET A 160 10.77 -10.00 -10.41
C MET A 160 12.14 -9.86 -11.10
N THR A 161 12.17 -9.87 -12.43
CA THR A 161 13.39 -9.63 -13.22
C THR A 161 13.37 -8.24 -13.86
N ALA A 162 14.52 -7.75 -14.31
CA ALA A 162 14.62 -6.45 -14.95
C ALA A 162 13.83 -6.40 -16.27
N GLU A 163 13.81 -7.51 -17.01
CA GLU A 163 13.05 -7.65 -18.26
C GLU A 163 11.54 -7.55 -18.01
N ILE A 164 11.04 -8.22 -16.97
CA ILE A 164 9.60 -8.18 -16.63
C ILE A 164 9.23 -6.81 -16.05
N ALA A 165 10.07 -6.24 -15.18
CA ALA A 165 9.83 -4.92 -14.62
C ALA A 165 9.77 -3.85 -15.72
N ASP A 166 10.74 -3.81 -16.63
CA ASP A 166 10.75 -2.87 -17.75
C ASP A 166 9.56 -3.11 -18.69
N ALA A 167 9.20 -4.36 -18.98
CA ALA A 167 8.03 -4.68 -19.83
C ALA A 167 6.69 -4.27 -19.19
N ILE A 168 6.55 -4.38 -17.86
CA ILE A 168 5.36 -3.89 -17.14
C ILE A 168 5.29 -2.37 -17.23
N LEU A 169 6.42 -1.66 -17.13
CA LEU A 169 6.43 -0.20 -17.22
C LEU A 169 6.13 0.29 -18.65
N ASP A 170 6.69 -0.36 -19.69
CA ASP A 170 6.39 -0.05 -21.11
C ASP A 170 4.93 -0.38 -21.46
N TRP A 171 4.31 -1.34 -20.76
CA TRP A 171 2.88 -1.61 -20.95
C TRP A 171 1.98 -0.47 -20.44
N LEU A 172 2.46 0.28 -19.45
CA LEU A 172 1.67 1.26 -18.69
C LEU A 172 1.93 2.71 -19.10
N ASP A 173 3.11 3.04 -19.63
CA ASP A 173 3.44 4.41 -20.02
C ASP A 173 2.77 4.83 -21.33
N ALA A 174 2.70 6.14 -21.55
CA ALA A 174 2.00 6.68 -22.70
C ALA A 174 2.90 6.81 -23.95
N ASP A 175 4.21 6.60 -23.78
CA ASP A 175 5.14 6.70 -24.89
C ASP A 175 5.18 5.37 -25.67
N VAL A 176 6.12 5.28 -26.61
CA VAL A 176 6.26 4.14 -27.53
C VAL A 176 7.72 3.72 -27.66
N THR A 177 8.56 4.19 -26.74
CA THR A 177 10.00 4.01 -26.76
C THR A 177 10.35 2.91 -25.76
N PRO A 178 10.78 1.74 -26.23
CA PRO A 178 11.02 0.64 -25.32
C PRO A 178 12.17 0.96 -24.36
N ARG A 179 12.01 0.62 -23.09
CA ARG A 179 13.10 0.63 -22.11
C ARG A 179 14.17 -0.39 -22.49
N THR A 180 15.32 -0.34 -21.80
CA THR A 180 16.50 -1.17 -22.10
C THR A 180 16.15 -2.65 -22.25
N ASN A 181 15.33 -3.20 -21.36
CA ASN A 181 14.86 -4.58 -21.42
C ASN A 181 13.34 -4.68 -21.62
N GLY A 182 12.70 -3.60 -22.03
CA GLY A 182 11.26 -3.47 -22.10
C GLY A 182 10.63 -4.07 -23.35
N ALA A 183 9.37 -3.80 -23.59
CA ALA A 183 8.63 -4.29 -24.76
C ALA A 183 7.47 -3.37 -25.12
N GLU A 184 7.46 -2.99 -26.39
CA GLU A 184 6.50 -2.06 -26.99
C GLU A 184 5.75 -2.71 -28.16
N ALA A 185 4.95 -1.93 -28.88
CA ALA A 185 4.13 -2.39 -30.02
C ALA A 185 4.86 -3.33 -31.00
N GLU A 186 6.12 -3.06 -31.35
CA GLU A 186 6.89 -3.93 -32.25
C GLU A 186 7.11 -5.35 -31.69
N SER A 187 7.27 -5.48 -30.37
CA SER A 187 7.44 -6.78 -29.71
C SER A 187 6.15 -7.59 -29.73
N TYR A 188 5.01 -6.96 -29.46
CA TYR A 188 3.71 -7.63 -29.41
C TYR A 188 3.12 -7.92 -30.80
N ALA A 189 3.49 -7.14 -31.82
CA ALA A 189 3.10 -7.37 -33.20
C ALA A 189 3.61 -8.69 -33.80
N GLN A 190 4.67 -9.26 -33.20
CA GLN A 190 5.26 -10.53 -33.63
C GLN A 190 4.56 -11.75 -33.03
N LEU A 191 3.67 -11.56 -32.06
CA LEU A 191 2.92 -12.64 -31.42
C LEU A 191 1.73 -13.09 -32.28
N THR A 192 1.23 -14.30 -32.04
CA THR A 192 0.05 -14.84 -32.72
C THR A 192 -1.00 -15.25 -31.67
N PRO A 193 -2.15 -14.56 -31.58
CA PRO A 193 -2.53 -13.37 -32.36
C PRO A 193 -1.69 -12.14 -31.99
N SER A 194 -1.53 -11.22 -32.94
CA SER A 194 -0.88 -9.92 -32.71
C SER A 194 -1.83 -9.02 -31.91
N TYR A 195 -1.27 -8.23 -31.00
CA TYR A 195 -1.99 -7.22 -30.23
C TYR A 195 -1.09 -6.00 -29.95
N GLU A 196 -1.69 -4.93 -29.45
CA GLU A 196 -0.99 -3.70 -29.09
C GLU A 196 -0.92 -3.56 -27.55
N PRO A 197 0.14 -2.93 -27.03
CA PRO A 197 0.23 -2.59 -25.62
C PRO A 197 -0.85 -1.57 -25.22
N ARG A 198 -1.14 -1.51 -23.91
CA ARG A 198 -2.23 -0.67 -23.37
C ARG A 198 -1.91 0.82 -23.45
N ASN A 199 -0.64 1.16 -23.25
CA ASN A 199 -0.07 2.50 -23.15
C ASN A 199 -0.87 3.43 -22.22
N GLY A 200 -1.20 2.89 -21.05
CA GLY A 200 -2.00 3.57 -20.04
C GLY A 200 -2.35 2.70 -18.84
N PRO A 201 -3.08 3.26 -17.86
CA PRO A 201 -3.41 2.56 -16.64
C PRO A 201 -4.32 1.35 -16.90
N ILE A 202 -4.04 0.26 -16.18
CA ILE A 202 -4.82 -0.98 -16.23
C ILE A 202 -5.91 -0.98 -15.16
N SER A 203 -7.04 -1.59 -15.48
CA SER A 203 -8.17 -1.71 -14.54
C SER A 203 -8.09 -2.98 -13.70
N ASP A 204 -7.56 -4.05 -14.29
CA ASP A 204 -7.49 -5.39 -13.71
C ASP A 204 -6.03 -5.88 -13.76
N LEU A 205 -5.61 -6.58 -12.71
CA LEU A 205 -4.28 -7.16 -12.61
C LEU A 205 -4.05 -8.26 -13.64
N ASP A 206 -5.13 -8.95 -14.07
CA ASP A 206 -5.09 -10.02 -15.08
C ASP A 206 -4.57 -9.51 -16.44
N GLU A 207 -4.67 -8.20 -16.70
CA GLU A 207 -4.11 -7.58 -17.90
C GLU A 207 -2.59 -7.75 -17.98
N LEU A 208 -1.90 -7.90 -16.84
CA LEU A 208 -0.46 -8.18 -16.80
C LEU A 208 -0.10 -9.51 -17.47
N LEU A 209 -1.04 -10.46 -17.63
CA LEU A 209 -0.79 -11.71 -18.36
C LEU A 209 -0.51 -11.50 -19.86
N GLN A 210 -0.81 -10.32 -20.40
CA GLN A 210 -0.46 -9.95 -21.78
C GLN A 210 0.95 -9.34 -21.89
N VAL A 211 1.57 -8.99 -20.77
CA VAL A 211 2.91 -8.42 -20.72
C VAL A 211 3.95 -9.51 -20.94
N ARG A 212 4.98 -9.19 -21.72
CA ARG A 212 6.06 -10.13 -22.02
C ARG A 212 6.72 -10.63 -20.74
N GLY A 213 6.76 -11.96 -20.57
CA GLY A 213 7.44 -12.63 -19.47
C GLY A 213 6.60 -12.80 -18.19
N VAL A 214 5.41 -12.18 -18.10
CA VAL A 214 4.47 -12.45 -17.01
C VAL A 214 3.73 -13.75 -17.32
N THR A 215 3.72 -14.68 -16.37
CA THR A 215 2.96 -15.93 -16.50
C THR A 215 1.92 -16.06 -15.38
N PRO A 216 0.85 -16.87 -15.57
CA PRO A 216 -0.13 -17.13 -14.52
C PRO A 216 0.50 -17.63 -13.22
N GLU A 217 1.57 -18.42 -13.32
CA GLU A 217 2.28 -18.96 -12.16
C GLU A 217 3.01 -17.86 -11.38
N LEU A 218 3.62 -16.86 -12.05
CA LEU A 218 4.23 -15.73 -11.35
C LEU A 218 3.18 -14.78 -10.76
N LEU A 219 2.07 -14.56 -11.47
CA LEU A 219 1.02 -13.64 -11.06
C LEU A 219 0.20 -14.17 -9.87
N TYR A 220 -0.22 -15.44 -9.91
CA TYR A 220 -1.10 -16.03 -8.89
C TYR A 220 -0.36 -16.95 -7.91
N GLY A 221 0.85 -17.39 -8.26
CA GLY A 221 1.65 -18.25 -7.40
C GLY A 221 1.26 -19.72 -7.48
N VAL A 222 1.55 -20.42 -6.38
CA VAL A 222 1.27 -21.84 -6.19
C VAL A 222 -0.19 -22.09 -5.81
N ASP A 223 -0.83 -21.15 -5.10
CA ASP A 223 -2.25 -21.15 -4.72
C ASP A 223 -3.13 -20.91 -5.97
N GLN A 224 -3.36 -21.98 -6.73
CA GLN A 224 -4.12 -21.93 -7.98
C GLN A 224 -5.60 -21.68 -7.72
N ASN A 225 -6.12 -22.18 -6.60
CA ASN A 225 -7.53 -22.07 -6.28
C ASN A 225 -7.88 -20.75 -5.55
N ARG A 226 -6.88 -19.93 -5.21
CA ARG A 226 -6.99 -18.62 -4.56
C ARG A 226 -7.78 -18.67 -3.26
N ASN A 227 -7.46 -19.63 -2.39
CA ASN A 227 -8.02 -19.74 -1.02
C ASN A 227 -7.04 -19.25 0.07
N PHE A 228 -5.91 -18.65 -0.32
CA PHE A 228 -4.86 -18.16 0.58
C PHE A 228 -4.11 -19.25 1.36
N ILE A 229 -4.32 -20.51 0.99
CA ILE A 229 -3.65 -21.68 1.57
C ILE A 229 -3.01 -22.43 0.40
N VAL A 230 -1.82 -23.00 0.62
CA VAL A 230 -1.26 -23.93 -0.36
C VAL A 230 -1.64 -25.34 0.04
N ASP A 231 -2.47 -25.96 -0.79
CA ASP A 231 -2.92 -27.33 -0.56
C ASP A 231 -1.89 -28.35 -1.05
N ALA A 232 -1.94 -29.59 -0.53
CA ALA A 232 -0.95 -30.63 -0.86
C ALA A 232 -0.93 -31.03 -2.35
N ASN A 233 -2.02 -30.77 -3.08
CA ASN A 233 -2.16 -30.97 -4.51
C ASN A 233 -1.70 -29.76 -5.35
N GLU A 234 -1.37 -28.64 -4.70
CA GLU A 234 -0.87 -27.44 -5.34
C GLU A 234 0.65 -27.42 -5.27
N THR A 235 1.28 -27.81 -6.37
CA THR A 235 2.74 -27.82 -6.51
C THR A 235 3.19 -26.71 -7.45
N PRO A 236 4.36 -26.10 -7.21
CA PRO A 236 4.95 -25.15 -8.16
C PRO A 236 5.02 -25.74 -9.57
N CYS A 237 4.71 -24.93 -10.58
CA CYS A 237 4.74 -25.33 -11.98
C CYS A 237 5.30 -24.20 -12.86
N GLY A 238 5.61 -24.53 -14.11
CA GLY A 238 6.13 -23.55 -15.08
C GLY A 238 7.41 -22.87 -14.58
N GLN A 239 7.47 -21.54 -14.72
CA GLN A 239 8.63 -20.74 -14.31
C GLN A 239 8.89 -20.75 -12.80
N LEU A 240 7.87 -21.02 -11.96
CA LEU A 240 8.08 -21.14 -10.52
C LEU A 240 8.97 -22.34 -10.13
N LEU A 241 9.20 -23.32 -11.02
CA LEU A 241 10.15 -24.40 -10.78
C LEU A 241 11.61 -23.96 -10.89
N GLU A 242 11.86 -22.89 -11.64
CA GLU A 242 13.20 -22.36 -11.89
C GLU A 242 13.59 -21.26 -10.88
N ILE A 243 12.60 -20.73 -10.15
CA ILE A 243 12.77 -19.71 -9.12
C ILE A 243 12.82 -20.38 -7.75
N ASP A 244 13.77 -19.97 -6.92
CA ASP A 244 13.80 -20.40 -5.53
C ASP A 244 12.58 -19.84 -4.77
N ASN A 245 11.63 -20.71 -4.48
CA ASN A 245 10.46 -20.43 -3.64
C ASN A 245 10.44 -21.33 -2.39
N ALA A 246 11.61 -21.75 -1.89
CA ALA A 246 11.69 -22.59 -0.68
C ALA A 246 11.02 -21.94 0.55
N ASP A 247 11.08 -20.61 0.64
CA ASP A 247 10.48 -19.83 1.71
C ASP A 247 8.97 -19.55 1.50
N GLY A 248 8.41 -19.92 0.34
CA GLY A 248 6.99 -19.76 0.04
C GLY A 248 6.52 -18.33 -0.27
N TYR A 249 7.42 -17.38 -0.49
CA TYR A 249 7.07 -15.98 -0.76
C TYR A 249 6.27 -15.75 -2.06
N LEU A 250 6.41 -16.65 -3.03
CA LEU A 250 5.65 -16.66 -4.28
C LEU A 250 4.46 -17.62 -4.25
N ASN A 251 4.11 -18.20 -3.09
CA ASN A 251 2.96 -19.09 -2.98
C ASN A 251 1.65 -18.42 -3.40
N ARG A 252 1.53 -17.09 -3.23
CA ARG A 252 0.37 -16.29 -3.66
C ARG A 252 0.65 -15.38 -4.88
N GLY A 253 1.84 -15.53 -5.46
CA GLY A 253 2.29 -14.75 -6.62
C GLY A 253 2.35 -13.24 -6.39
N TRP A 254 2.52 -12.49 -7.48
CA TRP A 254 2.54 -11.02 -7.45
C TRP A 254 1.20 -10.38 -7.10
N SER A 255 0.07 -11.08 -7.30
CA SER A 255 -1.25 -10.59 -6.91
C SER A 255 -1.40 -10.33 -5.41
N ALA A 256 -0.55 -10.94 -4.57
CA ALA A 256 -0.46 -10.63 -3.15
C ALA A 256 0.22 -9.27 -2.86
N TYR A 257 1.06 -8.78 -3.78
CA TYR A 257 1.90 -7.60 -3.56
C TYR A 257 1.51 -6.41 -4.43
N LEU A 258 0.81 -6.64 -5.54
CA LEU A 258 0.41 -5.62 -6.52
C LEU A 258 -1.08 -5.29 -6.43
N THR A 259 -1.42 -4.06 -6.79
CA THR A 259 -2.82 -3.60 -6.90
C THR A 259 -2.97 -2.59 -8.05
N THR A 260 -4.19 -2.43 -8.55
CA THR A 260 -4.58 -1.32 -9.44
C THR A 260 -5.30 -0.19 -8.67
N GLY A 261 -5.68 -0.44 -7.41
CA GLY A 261 -6.75 0.27 -6.71
C GLY A 261 -6.37 1.09 -5.48
N SER A 262 -5.09 1.12 -5.06
CA SER A 262 -4.70 1.86 -3.84
C SER A 262 -5.07 3.34 -3.95
N VAL A 263 -5.85 3.83 -2.99
CA VAL A 263 -6.23 5.25 -2.93
C VAL A 263 -6.44 5.66 -1.49
N GLU A 264 -6.17 6.91 -1.19
CA GLU A 264 -6.56 7.54 0.05
C GLU A 264 -7.30 8.85 -0.22
N ALA A 265 -8.44 9.03 0.44
CA ALA A 265 -9.15 10.29 0.51
C ALA A 265 -8.44 11.17 1.54
N MET A 266 -8.09 12.38 1.11
CA MET A 266 -7.49 13.37 2.01
C MET A 266 -8.55 14.09 2.87
N GLN A 267 -9.79 13.59 2.88
CA GLN A 267 -10.88 14.10 3.70
C GLN A 267 -11.55 12.93 4.41
N PRO A 268 -11.62 12.93 5.76
CA PRO A 268 -12.23 11.83 6.48
C PRO A 268 -13.71 11.72 6.09
N ALA A 269 -14.19 10.50 5.84
CA ALA A 269 -15.59 10.21 5.52
C ALA A 269 -16.59 10.76 6.57
N ALA A 270 -16.13 11.08 7.78
CA ALA A 270 -16.92 11.78 8.79
C ALA A 270 -17.35 13.22 8.40
N ALA A 271 -16.78 13.81 7.34
CA ALA A 271 -17.19 15.11 6.83
C ALA A 271 -18.43 15.06 5.90
N SER A 272 -18.87 13.87 5.46
CA SER A 272 -19.98 13.74 4.48
C SER A 272 -21.32 13.30 5.06
N THR A 273 -21.42 12.94 6.34
CA THR A 273 -22.70 12.60 6.98
C THR A 273 -23.25 13.74 7.81
N GLY A 274 -24.06 14.60 7.18
CA GLY A 274 -25.44 14.84 7.59
C GLY A 274 -25.80 15.18 9.04
N SER A 275 -24.87 15.66 9.88
CA SER A 275 -25.24 16.36 11.12
C SER A 275 -25.06 17.85 10.90
N VAL A 276 -26.18 18.50 10.59
CA VAL A 276 -26.35 19.92 10.92
C VAL A 276 -26.29 20.00 12.44
N SER A 277 -25.07 20.09 12.99
CA SER A 277 -24.87 20.51 14.36
C SER A 277 -25.08 22.03 14.40
N THR A 278 -26.32 22.44 14.62
CA THR A 278 -26.64 23.81 15.06
C THR A 278 -26.20 24.00 16.52
N SER A 279 -24.90 23.96 16.77
CA SER A 279 -24.29 24.66 17.90
C SER A 279 -22.76 24.66 17.78
N THR A 280 -22.19 25.86 17.84
CA THR A 280 -20.76 26.20 17.97
C THR A 280 -19.85 25.88 16.77
N THR A 281 -19.72 26.89 15.89
CA THR A 281 -18.50 27.32 15.18
C THR A 281 -17.26 26.43 15.29
N SER A 282 -17.13 25.47 14.37
CA SER A 282 -15.85 25.13 13.74
C SER A 282 -16.09 24.44 12.40
N THR A 283 -16.58 25.19 11.42
CA THR A 283 -16.21 24.91 10.03
C THR A 283 -14.72 25.21 9.93
N ALA A 284 -13.87 24.26 10.35
CA ALA A 284 -12.44 24.37 10.18
C ALA A 284 -12.16 24.30 8.68
N THR A 285 -12.10 25.46 8.02
CA THR A 285 -11.53 25.56 6.68
C THR A 285 -10.14 24.94 6.76
N PRO A 286 -9.78 23.99 5.87
CA PRO A 286 -8.45 23.39 5.86
C PRO A 286 -7.37 24.47 5.92
N LEU A 287 -6.38 24.31 6.79
CA LEU A 287 -5.27 25.25 6.86
C LEU A 287 -4.52 25.26 5.52
N GLN A 288 -4.50 26.41 4.86
CA GLN A 288 -3.75 26.60 3.63
C GLN A 288 -2.34 27.11 3.93
N PHE A 289 -1.38 26.20 4.10
CA PHE A 289 0.02 26.55 4.39
C PHE A 289 0.64 27.54 3.40
N ASN A 290 0.28 27.42 2.12
CA ASN A 290 0.82 28.25 1.04
C ASN A 290 -0.15 29.35 0.58
N GLY A 291 -1.12 29.73 1.42
CA GLY A 291 -2.04 30.83 1.15
C GLY A 291 -1.32 32.17 0.92
N SER A 292 -1.94 33.05 0.13
CA SER A 292 -1.42 34.39 -0.18
C SER A 292 -1.60 35.38 0.99
N ASP A 293 -2.63 35.20 1.82
CA ASP A 293 -2.90 36.03 3.00
C ASP A 293 -2.23 35.46 4.25
N LEU A 294 -1.07 36.01 4.59
CA LEU A 294 -0.29 35.60 5.77
C LEU A 294 -0.95 35.97 7.10
N GLN A 295 -1.83 36.99 7.13
CA GLN A 295 -2.53 37.37 8.35
C GLN A 295 -3.65 36.38 8.67
N GLN A 296 -4.39 35.94 7.66
CA GLN A 296 -5.36 34.86 7.82
C GLN A 296 -4.68 33.53 8.20
N LEU A 297 -3.51 33.25 7.61
CA LEU A 297 -2.72 32.06 7.96
C LEU A 297 -2.26 32.11 9.43
N TYR A 298 -1.76 33.25 9.91
CA TYR A 298 -1.39 33.42 11.31
C TYR A 298 -2.57 33.20 12.27
N ASN A 299 -3.72 33.83 11.97
CA ASN A 299 -4.91 33.73 12.81
C ASN A 299 -5.48 32.30 12.89
N SER A 300 -5.27 31.50 11.84
CA SER A 300 -5.70 30.09 11.80
C SER A 300 -4.67 29.13 12.41
N LEU A 301 -3.37 29.44 12.35
CA LEU A 301 -2.31 28.64 12.98
C LEU A 301 -2.18 28.85 14.49
N SER A 302 -2.29 30.10 14.95
CA SER A 302 -2.11 30.46 16.36
C SER A 302 -2.91 29.59 17.35
N PRO A 303 -4.22 29.30 17.15
CA PRO A 303 -4.97 28.43 18.05
C PRO A 303 -4.55 26.95 18.01
N VAL A 304 -3.90 26.49 16.92
CA VAL A 304 -3.52 25.08 16.73
C VAL A 304 -2.15 24.76 17.33
N ILE A 305 -1.16 25.61 17.02
CA ILE A 305 0.26 25.37 17.38
C ILE A 305 0.80 26.35 18.42
N GLY A 306 0.04 27.38 18.79
CA GLY A 306 0.47 28.45 19.68
C GLY A 306 1.11 29.63 18.95
N GLU A 307 1.17 30.77 19.64
CA GLU A 307 1.55 32.07 19.06
C GLU A 307 2.99 32.08 18.52
N ASP A 308 3.95 31.60 19.30
CA ASP A 308 5.38 31.64 18.96
C ASP A 308 5.70 30.80 17.72
N LYS A 309 5.05 29.64 17.61
CA LYS A 309 5.24 28.72 16.47
C LYS A 309 4.55 29.24 15.22
N ALA A 310 3.39 29.86 15.37
CA ALA A 310 2.72 30.55 14.27
C ALA A 310 3.56 31.72 13.75
N LYS A 311 4.19 32.51 14.64
CA LYS A 311 5.13 33.58 14.24
C LYS A 311 6.32 33.02 13.44
N PHE A 312 6.93 31.94 13.90
CA PHE A 312 8.02 31.29 13.17
C PHE A 312 7.58 30.78 11.79
N PHE A 313 6.40 30.15 11.70
CA PHE A 313 5.85 29.67 10.43
C PHE A 313 5.72 30.80 9.39
N ILE A 314 5.18 31.96 9.81
CA ILE A 314 5.05 33.11 8.92
C ILE A 314 6.43 33.68 8.54
N ALA A 315 7.35 33.77 9.49
CA ALA A 315 8.72 34.19 9.19
C ALA A 315 9.40 33.26 8.17
N TYR A 316 9.22 31.94 8.31
CA TYR A 316 9.71 30.94 7.35
C TYR A 316 9.11 31.16 5.96
N ARG A 317 7.79 31.39 5.85
CA ARG A 317 7.13 31.72 4.57
C ARG A 317 7.71 32.99 3.94
N GLN A 318 8.06 34.00 4.73
CA GLN A 318 8.53 35.31 4.25
C GLN A 318 9.98 35.30 3.79
N TYR A 319 10.87 34.66 4.54
CA TYR A 319 12.33 34.76 4.35
C TYR A 319 13.00 33.44 3.96
N GLY A 320 12.33 32.31 4.17
CA GLY A 320 12.87 30.98 3.89
C GLY A 320 13.95 30.50 4.88
N PRO A 321 14.45 29.27 4.67
CA PRO A 321 15.56 28.75 5.46
C PRO A 321 16.83 29.57 5.21
N LEU A 322 17.54 29.90 6.28
CA LEU A 322 18.91 30.42 6.22
C LEU A 322 19.78 29.35 5.54
N GLN A 323 20.33 29.68 4.38
CA GLN A 323 21.39 28.89 3.78
C GLN A 323 22.63 29.12 4.63
N ASP A 324 22.84 28.27 5.62
CA ASP A 324 24.17 28.17 6.23
C ASP A 324 25.13 27.91 5.08
N GLN A 325 26.07 28.82 4.83
CA GLN A 325 27.27 28.44 4.09
C GLN A 325 27.88 27.31 4.88
N GLN A 326 27.62 26.08 4.44
CA GLN A 326 28.40 24.93 4.83
C GLN A 326 29.85 25.35 4.73
N ASN A 327 30.55 25.15 5.84
CA ASN A 327 32.00 25.19 5.93
C ASN A 327 32.60 24.44 4.72
N ASN A 328 32.86 25.17 3.64
CA ASN A 328 33.71 24.74 2.54
C ASN A 328 35.15 24.92 3.01
N GLY A 329 35.54 24.09 3.98
CA GLY A 329 36.92 23.83 4.35
C GLY A 329 37.29 22.44 3.87
N ALA A 330 37.85 22.38 2.65
CA ALA A 330 38.36 21.21 1.93
C ALA A 330 37.28 20.23 1.44
N THR A 331 37.00 20.03 0.16
CA THR A 331 37.86 20.07 -1.03
C THR A 331 37.04 20.45 -2.28
N GLY A 332 37.39 21.56 -2.92
CA GLY A 332 36.93 21.91 -4.27
C GLY A 332 38.09 22.46 -5.08
N ALA A 333 38.75 21.59 -5.85
CA ALA A 333 39.62 21.98 -6.96
C ALA A 333 39.14 21.24 -8.21
N ALA A 334 38.15 21.82 -8.87
CA ALA A 334 37.88 21.54 -10.27
C ALA A 334 38.50 22.67 -11.08
N SER A 335 39.71 22.44 -11.60
CA SER A 335 40.24 23.20 -12.73
C SER A 335 40.20 22.30 -13.96
N GLN A 336 39.20 22.56 -14.79
CA GLN A 336 39.22 22.54 -16.25
C GLN A 336 40.57 22.13 -16.88
N ALA A 337 40.57 21.01 -17.61
CA ALA A 337 41.55 20.75 -18.66
C ALA A 337 40.88 19.97 -19.80
N GLY A 338 40.85 20.61 -20.97
CA GLY A 338 40.47 20.00 -22.24
C GLY A 338 41.48 18.94 -22.69
N GLY A 339 41.03 18.06 -23.59
CA GLY A 339 41.77 16.87 -24.00
C GLY A 339 42.96 17.08 -24.93
N ALA A 340 43.81 16.05 -24.97
CA ALA A 340 44.47 15.48 -26.14
C ALA A 340 45.11 14.14 -25.74
N GLY A 341 45.03 13.13 -26.61
CA GLY A 341 45.31 11.72 -26.30
C GLY A 341 46.79 11.29 -26.30
N GLY A 342 47.00 10.00 -26.08
CA GLY A 342 48.29 9.34 -26.28
C GLY A 342 48.46 8.06 -25.45
N ALA A 343 48.71 6.94 -26.13
CA ALA A 343 48.75 5.56 -25.66
C ALA A 343 49.84 5.20 -24.62
N GLY A 344 49.64 4.05 -23.94
CA GLY A 344 50.72 3.07 -23.74
C GLY A 344 50.95 2.48 -22.34
N SER A 345 50.45 1.25 -22.14
CA SER A 345 51.16 0.09 -21.54
C SER A 345 51.85 0.16 -20.16
N GLY A 346 51.34 -0.67 -19.22
CA GLY A 346 52.14 -1.75 -18.62
C GLY A 346 52.48 -1.69 -17.11
N GLY A 347 51.99 -2.69 -16.36
CA GLY A 347 52.84 -3.48 -15.45
C GLY A 347 52.94 -3.13 -13.95
N GLN A 348 52.28 -3.97 -13.13
CA GLN A 348 52.92 -4.83 -12.10
C GLN A 348 53.18 -4.30 -10.65
N SER A 349 52.33 -4.82 -9.75
CA SER A 349 52.59 -5.51 -8.47
C SER A 349 53.39 -4.89 -7.29
N ASN A 350 52.68 -4.84 -6.14
CA ASN A 350 52.97 -5.48 -4.84
C ASN A 350 54.00 -4.88 -3.86
N GLY A 351 53.56 -4.71 -2.60
CA GLY A 351 54.32 -5.15 -1.42
C GLY A 351 54.70 -4.11 -0.34
N GLY A 352 53.89 -4.04 0.73
CA GLY A 352 54.33 -4.40 2.10
C GLY A 352 55.05 -3.40 3.03
N GLY A 353 54.52 -3.29 4.26
CA GLY A 353 55.25 -3.02 5.52
C GLY A 353 55.30 -1.53 5.94
N GLY A 354 54.96 -1.10 7.16
CA GLY A 354 54.77 -1.79 8.43
C GLY A 354 55.86 -1.40 9.44
N GLY A 355 55.52 -0.48 10.37
CA GLY A 355 56.08 -0.44 11.74
C GLY A 355 57.23 0.52 12.08
N GLY A 356 57.14 1.11 13.29
CA GLY A 356 58.25 1.70 14.05
C GLY A 356 58.10 3.21 14.33
N GLN A 357 57.52 3.61 15.47
CA GLN A 357 58.16 3.84 16.79
C GLN A 357 58.72 5.27 17.01
N GLN A 358 58.06 5.95 17.94
CA GLN A 358 58.56 6.80 19.03
C GLN A 358 60.01 7.33 18.96
N GLY A 359 60.14 8.64 19.14
CA GLY A 359 61.42 9.29 19.39
C GLY A 359 61.27 10.73 19.85
N ASN A 360 61.09 10.89 21.15
CA ASN A 360 61.11 12.14 21.92
C ASN A 360 62.45 12.87 21.73
N GLN A 361 62.46 14.20 21.54
CA GLN A 361 63.56 15.05 22.03
C GLN A 361 63.24 16.55 21.98
N GLN A 362 63.10 17.11 23.19
CA GLN A 362 63.28 18.52 23.49
C GLN A 362 64.69 18.97 23.12
N GLY A 363 64.79 20.15 22.51
CA GLY A 363 66.04 20.86 22.25
C GLY A 363 65.80 22.36 22.32
N ASN A 364 66.01 22.91 23.50
CA ASN A 364 66.02 24.34 23.82
C ASN A 364 67.32 24.96 23.26
N GLN A 365 67.27 26.09 22.54
CA GLN A 365 68.43 26.97 22.40
C GLN A 365 68.04 28.43 22.10
N GLN A 366 68.63 29.29 22.94
CA GLN A 366 68.63 30.74 22.97
C GLN A 366 69.40 31.39 21.83
N GLY A 367 69.10 32.67 21.57
CA GLY A 367 70.02 33.65 20.97
C GLY A 367 69.27 34.62 20.05
N SER A 368 68.83 35.80 20.51
CA SER A 368 69.60 37.03 20.78
C SER A 368 69.64 38.00 19.59
N GLY A 369 69.04 39.17 19.78
CA GLY A 369 69.61 40.47 19.41
C GLY A 369 69.24 41.08 18.06
N GLY A 370 68.62 42.27 18.09
CA GLY A 370 68.56 43.16 16.92
C GLY A 370 67.48 44.25 16.98
N GLN A 371 67.64 45.26 17.84
CA GLN A 371 66.93 46.54 17.77
C GLN A 371 67.67 47.52 16.84
N GLN A 372 66.92 48.21 15.97
CA GLN A 372 67.09 49.60 15.49
C GLN A 372 65.92 49.84 14.50
N GLY A 373 65.08 50.87 14.54
CA GLY A 373 65.25 52.25 15.01
C GLY A 373 65.23 53.18 13.78
N GLY A 374 64.08 53.80 13.46
CA GLY A 374 63.98 54.77 12.36
C GLY A 374 62.55 55.33 12.17
N GLN A 375 62.35 56.57 12.61
CA GLN A 375 61.11 57.38 12.51
C GLN A 375 61.10 58.22 11.19
N PRO A 376 60.03 58.97 10.86
CA PRO A 376 59.36 58.97 9.56
C PRO A 376 59.64 60.24 8.73
N PRO A 377 59.02 60.40 7.54
CA PRO A 377 58.77 61.72 6.98
C PRO A 377 57.28 62.09 6.97
N ASN A 378 57.12 63.37 7.25
CA ASN A 378 55.90 64.17 7.29
C ASN A 378 55.49 64.55 5.86
N GLY A 379 54.19 64.56 5.56
CA GLY A 379 53.65 64.99 4.26
C GLY A 379 52.20 65.43 4.42
N SER A 380 52.00 66.74 4.47
CA SER A 380 50.71 67.43 4.61
C SER A 380 50.02 67.61 3.26
N GLU A 381 48.79 67.14 3.11
CA GLU A 381 47.84 67.64 2.10
C GLU A 381 46.47 67.91 2.76
N GLN A 382 45.98 69.14 2.59
CA GLN A 382 44.64 69.60 2.93
C GLN A 382 43.72 69.45 1.72
N ILE A 383 42.57 68.77 1.83
CA ILE A 383 41.36 69.03 1.03
C ILE A 383 40.11 68.87 1.92
N GLN A 384 39.14 69.76 1.68
CA GLN A 384 37.87 70.10 2.35
C GLN A 384 36.82 68.98 2.57
N PRO A 385 35.81 69.23 3.44
CA PRO A 385 34.87 68.22 3.91
C PRO A 385 33.78 67.92 2.88
N GLY A 386 33.77 66.69 2.36
CA GLY A 386 32.68 66.13 1.58
C GLY A 386 31.69 65.40 2.47
N SER A 387 30.46 65.92 2.49
CA SER A 387 29.16 65.29 2.77
C SER A 387 29.20 63.84 3.28
N GLY A 388 28.75 63.65 4.52
CA GLY A 388 28.51 62.33 5.10
C GLY A 388 27.52 61.53 4.27
N LEU A 389 28.03 60.56 3.52
CA LEU A 389 27.33 59.32 3.25
C LEU A 389 27.56 58.44 4.46
N VAL A 390 26.52 58.25 5.26
CA VAL A 390 26.45 57.18 6.25
C VAL A 390 26.66 55.87 5.49
N GLY A 391 27.87 55.34 5.55
CA GLY A 391 28.12 53.95 5.13
C GLY A 391 27.23 53.06 5.99
N GLN A 392 26.32 52.33 5.34
CA GLN A 392 25.66 51.20 5.97
C GLN A 392 26.74 50.24 6.45
N ASP A 393 26.86 50.11 7.77
CA ASP A 393 27.74 49.13 8.40
C ASP A 393 27.20 47.72 8.09
N GLN A 394 27.65 47.14 6.99
CA GLN A 394 27.26 45.79 6.54
C GLN A 394 27.95 44.67 7.33
N ASN A 395 28.64 44.97 8.44
CA ASN A 395 29.40 44.01 9.25
C ASN A 395 28.80 43.75 10.64
N GLN A 396 27.54 44.13 10.89
CA GLN A 396 26.90 43.83 12.17
C GLN A 396 26.60 42.32 12.27
N GLN A 397 27.15 41.67 13.30
CA GLN A 397 26.88 40.26 13.57
C GLN A 397 25.38 40.01 13.81
N PRO A 398 24.81 38.95 13.22
CA PRO A 398 23.40 38.64 13.42
C PRO A 398 23.07 38.39 14.90
N VAL A 399 21.95 38.93 15.38
CA VAL A 399 21.46 38.72 16.75
C VAL A 399 20.53 37.51 16.75
N VAL A 400 20.77 36.55 17.64
CA VAL A 400 19.85 35.41 17.83
C VAL A 400 18.67 35.86 18.69
N ILE A 401 17.45 35.64 18.22
CA ILE A 401 16.22 35.98 18.95
C ILE A 401 15.31 34.76 19.09
N GLU A 402 14.51 34.74 20.14
CA GLU A 402 13.47 33.73 20.35
C GLU A 402 12.26 33.97 19.43
N PRO A 403 11.54 32.92 19.01
CA PRO A 403 10.35 33.04 18.16
C PRO A 403 9.26 33.97 18.71
N SER A 404 9.15 34.10 20.03
CA SER A 404 8.19 34.99 20.71
C SER A 404 8.47 36.48 20.46
N ALA A 405 9.73 36.84 20.22
CA ALA A 405 10.19 38.21 20.00
C ALA A 405 10.04 38.68 18.53
N ILE A 406 9.58 37.81 17.63
CA ILE A 406 9.36 38.16 16.22
C ILE A 406 8.26 39.21 16.11
N THR A 407 8.59 40.31 15.43
CA THR A 407 7.58 41.30 14.99
C THR A 407 7.21 41.02 13.53
N LEU A 408 6.02 40.47 13.30
CA LEU A 408 5.55 40.10 11.97
C LEU A 408 5.20 41.34 11.13
N ASN A 409 5.71 41.40 9.90
CA ASN A 409 5.28 42.39 8.92
C ASN A 409 4.39 41.72 7.87
N PHE A 410 3.07 41.83 8.02
CA PHE A 410 2.11 41.23 7.08
C PHE A 410 2.07 41.91 5.69
N GLN A 411 2.76 43.04 5.49
CA GLN A 411 2.92 43.62 4.15
C GLN A 411 3.93 42.85 3.28
N GLN A 412 4.84 42.10 3.91
CA GLN A 412 5.79 41.25 3.20
C GLN A 412 5.10 39.98 2.71
N GLN A 413 5.13 39.74 1.41
CA GLN A 413 4.57 38.51 0.82
C GLN A 413 5.46 37.30 1.11
N GLY A 414 4.82 36.12 1.22
CA GLY A 414 5.55 34.87 1.45
C GLY A 414 6.23 34.36 0.18
N GLN A 415 7.55 34.31 0.17
CA GLN A 415 8.38 33.90 -0.97
C GLN A 415 8.68 32.39 -1.01
N THR A 416 8.63 31.71 0.13
CA THR A 416 9.07 30.30 0.26
C THR A 416 7.90 29.38 0.53
N GLN A 417 7.64 28.38 -0.31
CA GLN A 417 6.57 27.41 -0.06
C GLN A 417 6.97 26.39 1.00
N VAL A 418 6.00 25.97 1.81
CA VAL A 418 6.13 24.84 2.74
C VAL A 418 5.52 23.62 2.04
N ASN A 419 6.35 22.64 1.68
CA ASN A 419 5.89 21.43 1.02
C ASN A 419 5.47 20.38 2.05
N SER A 420 6.21 20.30 3.16
CA SER A 420 5.93 19.42 4.28
C SER A 420 6.14 20.15 5.61
N PRO A 421 5.35 19.85 6.67
CA PRO A 421 5.66 20.29 8.03
C PRO A 421 7.09 19.94 8.48
N LEU A 422 7.72 18.91 7.91
CA LEU A 422 9.11 18.54 8.18
C LEU A 422 10.13 19.58 7.71
N ASP A 423 9.77 20.47 6.78
CA ASP A 423 10.64 21.54 6.29
C ASP A 423 10.94 22.57 7.40
N LEU A 424 10.12 22.62 8.45
CA LEU A 424 10.26 23.56 9.57
C LEU A 424 11.21 23.05 10.65
N VAL A 425 11.56 21.76 10.66
CA VAL A 425 12.36 21.14 11.72
C VAL A 425 13.84 21.49 11.59
N GLY A 426 14.45 21.94 12.68
CA GLY A 426 15.90 22.18 12.76
C GLY A 426 16.40 23.34 11.90
N VAL A 427 15.49 24.12 11.30
CA VAL A 427 15.83 25.22 10.40
C VAL A 427 16.03 26.53 11.17
N ARG A 428 16.87 27.41 10.65
CA ARG A 428 16.99 28.81 11.09
C ARG A 428 16.47 29.75 10.01
N VAL A 429 15.88 30.86 10.40
CA VAL A 429 15.39 31.91 9.49
C VAL A 429 16.11 33.21 9.82
N GLN A 430 16.52 33.96 8.79
CA GLN A 430 17.13 35.27 8.98
C GLN A 430 16.17 36.38 8.54
N ILE A 431 15.81 37.23 9.50
CA ILE A 431 14.96 38.40 9.31
C ILE A 431 15.87 39.62 9.13
N PRO A 432 15.71 40.42 8.06
CA PRO A 432 16.44 41.67 7.90
C PRO A 432 16.18 42.62 9.07
N GLY A 433 17.23 43.26 9.58
CA GLY A 433 17.12 44.19 10.69
C GLY A 433 16.25 45.40 10.34
N GLN A 434 15.39 45.82 11.26
CA GLN A 434 14.60 47.05 11.09
C GLN A 434 15.46 48.28 11.39
N ASN A 435 15.26 49.38 10.65
CA ASN A 435 15.90 50.69 10.88
C ASN A 435 17.45 50.65 10.94
N ASN A 436 18.12 49.96 10.00
CA ASN A 436 19.58 49.75 9.99
C ASN A 436 20.14 48.99 11.22
N GLY A 437 19.29 48.23 11.92
CA GLY A 437 19.73 47.30 12.97
C GLY A 437 20.34 46.01 12.41
N PRO A 438 20.96 45.19 13.27
CA PRO A 438 21.58 43.93 12.85
C PRO A 438 20.51 42.93 12.37
N PRO A 439 20.84 42.05 11.42
CA PRO A 439 19.94 40.96 11.01
C PRO A 439 19.63 40.05 12.21
N GLN A 440 18.41 39.53 12.27
CA GLN A 440 17.93 38.69 13.37
C GLN A 440 17.83 37.24 12.91
N ASN A 441 18.53 36.33 13.59
CA ASN A 441 18.45 34.90 13.33
C ASN A 441 17.48 34.27 14.33
N VAL A 442 16.47 33.58 13.82
CA VAL A 442 15.49 32.84 14.61
C VAL A 442 15.70 31.34 14.40
N THR A 443 15.79 30.59 15.49
CA THR A 443 15.85 29.12 15.44
C THR A 443 14.44 28.54 15.44
N SER A 444 14.24 27.46 14.70
CA SER A 444 12.97 26.75 14.70
C SER A 444 12.55 26.33 16.12
N PRO A 445 11.29 26.55 16.50
CA PRO A 445 10.70 25.99 17.72
C PRO A 445 10.69 24.46 17.71
N TRP A 446 10.80 23.82 16.55
CA TRP A 446 10.84 22.37 16.39
C TRP A 446 12.28 21.89 16.26
N ALA A 447 12.77 21.29 17.34
CA ALA A 447 14.07 20.63 17.38
C ALA A 447 14.02 19.26 16.69
N GLU A 448 15.19 18.68 16.44
CA GLU A 448 15.31 17.30 15.95
C GLU A 448 15.13 16.29 17.09
N ASP A 449 13.94 16.28 17.71
CA ASP A 449 13.60 15.40 18.82
C ASP A 449 12.15 14.88 18.76
N ALA A 450 11.90 13.79 19.49
CA ALA A 450 10.60 13.11 19.50
C ALA A 450 9.46 13.99 20.05
N ALA A 451 9.76 14.97 20.91
CA ALA A 451 8.75 15.89 21.44
C ALA A 451 8.25 16.83 20.34
N SER A 452 9.18 17.43 19.59
CA SER A 452 8.88 18.31 18.46
C SER A 452 8.11 17.56 17.37
N TYR A 453 8.49 16.32 17.07
CA TYR A 453 7.78 15.50 16.08
C TYR A 453 6.32 15.21 16.48
N ARG A 454 6.05 14.95 17.76
CA ARG A 454 4.67 14.79 18.25
C ARG A 454 3.84 16.06 18.09
N GLU A 455 4.45 17.22 18.28
CA GLU A 455 3.76 18.49 18.08
C GLU A 455 3.44 18.76 16.62
N LEU A 456 4.28 18.31 15.68
CA LEU A 456 4.02 18.41 14.25
C LEU A 456 2.80 17.62 13.81
N LEU A 457 2.41 16.56 14.54
CA LEU A 457 1.17 15.81 14.24
C LEU A 457 -0.05 16.75 14.18
N LYS A 458 -0.09 17.80 15.01
CA LYS A 458 -1.16 18.81 14.99
C LYS A 458 -1.22 19.57 13.66
N LEU A 459 -0.07 19.78 13.01
CA LEU A 459 -0.02 20.42 11.68
C LEU A 459 -0.50 19.46 10.58
N TYR A 460 -0.14 18.18 10.66
CA TYR A 460 -0.67 17.17 9.74
C TYR A 460 -2.18 16.99 9.88
N ASP A 461 -2.69 17.01 11.11
CA ASP A 461 -4.14 16.93 11.39
C ASP A 461 -4.91 18.17 10.86
N ALA A 462 -4.30 19.36 10.93
CA ALA A 462 -5.00 20.61 10.65
C ALA A 462 -4.88 21.10 9.19
N ALA A 463 -3.93 20.56 8.42
CA ALA A 463 -3.68 20.97 7.04
C ALA A 463 -3.65 19.78 6.08
N PRO A 464 -4.83 19.25 5.69
CA PRO A 464 -4.87 18.30 4.60
C PRO A 464 -4.37 18.99 3.31
N PRO A 465 -3.52 18.34 2.49
CA PRO A 465 -2.96 18.90 1.27
C PRO A 465 -4.06 19.42 0.34
N THR A 466 -3.81 20.63 -0.15
CA THR A 466 -4.83 21.53 -0.69
C THR A 466 -5.31 21.22 -2.11
N THR A 467 -4.77 20.17 -2.76
CA THR A 467 -4.89 20.03 -4.23
C THR A 467 -5.32 18.65 -4.73
N ALA A 468 -5.29 17.60 -3.91
CA ALA A 468 -5.71 16.26 -4.32
C ALA A 468 -6.82 15.76 -3.40
N GLN A 469 -8.05 15.66 -3.91
CA GLN A 469 -9.15 14.97 -3.20
C GLN A 469 -8.81 13.48 -2.94
N ARG A 470 -7.92 12.92 -3.77
CA ARG A 470 -7.47 11.53 -3.69
C ARG A 470 -5.99 11.42 -4.05
N VAL A 471 -5.22 10.71 -3.24
CA VAL A 471 -3.82 10.37 -3.52
C VAL A 471 -3.74 8.87 -3.75
N ALA A 472 -3.00 8.43 -4.78
CA ALA A 472 -2.80 7.02 -5.08
C ALA A 472 -1.31 6.67 -5.02
N GLY A 473 -0.98 5.41 -4.72
CA GLY A 473 0.38 4.88 -4.80
C GLY A 473 1.24 5.01 -3.55
N ARG A 474 0.73 5.67 -2.48
CA ARG A 474 1.38 5.64 -1.18
C ARG A 474 1.16 4.29 -0.50
N VAL A 475 2.20 3.81 0.16
CA VAL A 475 2.25 2.50 0.83
C VAL A 475 1.87 2.65 2.30
N ASN A 476 0.88 1.89 2.74
CA ASN A 476 0.46 1.82 4.14
C ASN A 476 1.50 1.04 4.95
N VAL A 477 2.33 1.75 5.72
CA VAL A 477 3.44 1.14 6.49
C VAL A 477 2.96 0.23 7.63
N ASN A 478 1.73 0.43 8.11
CA ASN A 478 1.15 -0.33 9.20
C ASN A 478 0.65 -1.71 8.76
N GLN A 479 0.35 -1.90 7.46
CA GLN A 479 -0.21 -3.15 6.94
C GLN A 479 0.60 -3.80 5.80
N ALA A 480 1.49 -3.05 5.14
CA ALA A 480 2.26 -3.55 4.00
C ALA A 480 3.11 -4.78 4.33
N SER A 481 3.21 -5.72 3.41
CA SER A 481 4.13 -6.85 3.56
C SER A 481 5.59 -6.39 3.49
N ARG A 482 6.52 -7.27 3.90
CA ARG A 482 7.96 -6.97 3.91
C ARG A 482 8.48 -6.55 2.55
N PHE A 483 8.09 -7.24 1.48
CA PHE A 483 8.51 -6.93 0.11
C PHE A 483 7.93 -5.61 -0.39
N VAL A 484 6.68 -5.29 -0.02
CA VAL A 484 6.09 -4.00 -0.37
C VAL A 484 6.77 -2.86 0.40
N LEU A 485 7.17 -3.06 1.66
CA LEU A 485 8.00 -2.08 2.38
C LEU A 485 9.38 -1.89 1.73
N GLN A 486 10.02 -2.96 1.27
CA GLN A 486 11.29 -2.91 0.54
C GLN A 486 11.18 -2.19 -0.81
N SER A 487 9.98 -2.13 -1.39
CA SER A 487 9.72 -1.37 -2.61
C SER A 487 9.72 0.15 -2.41
N ILE A 488 9.80 0.66 -1.18
CA ILE A 488 9.81 2.11 -0.90
C ILE A 488 11.21 2.67 -1.20
N PRO A 489 11.35 3.64 -2.13
CA PRO A 489 12.64 4.27 -2.41
C PRO A 489 13.23 4.92 -1.16
N SER A 490 14.56 4.84 -1.01
CA SER A 490 15.31 5.41 0.12
C SER A 490 14.95 4.86 1.52
N LEU A 491 14.12 3.83 1.64
CA LEU A 491 13.87 3.19 2.93
C LEU A 491 15.03 2.23 3.30
N PRO A 492 15.71 2.41 4.44
CA PRO A 492 16.78 1.50 4.83
C PRO A 492 16.25 0.07 5.08
N ALA A 493 16.97 -0.95 4.60
CA ALA A 493 16.58 -2.35 4.82
C ALA A 493 16.46 -2.72 6.31
N ALA A 494 17.28 -2.10 7.17
CA ALA A 494 17.22 -2.28 8.62
C ALA A 494 15.96 -1.64 9.26
N ALA A 495 15.34 -0.66 8.61
CA ALA A 495 14.11 -0.04 9.08
C ALA A 495 12.92 -1.00 8.92
N VAL A 496 12.86 -1.77 7.83
CA VAL A 496 11.74 -2.68 7.52
C VAL A 496 11.42 -3.63 8.68
N GLY A 497 12.44 -4.29 9.25
CA GLY A 497 12.24 -5.19 10.40
C GLY A 497 11.71 -4.45 11.64
N LYS A 498 12.20 -3.23 11.90
CA LYS A 498 11.72 -2.39 13.01
C LYS A 498 10.25 -2.00 12.80
N ILE A 499 9.87 -1.62 11.57
CA ILE A 499 8.49 -1.27 11.22
C ILE A 499 7.56 -2.44 11.53
N ILE A 500 7.87 -3.62 10.99
CA ILE A 500 7.04 -4.82 11.18
C ILE A 500 6.90 -5.17 12.67
N SER A 501 7.97 -5.06 13.45
CA SER A 501 7.96 -5.42 14.88
C SER A 501 7.21 -4.44 15.79
N ARG A 502 7.06 -3.17 15.37
CA ARG A 502 6.50 -2.10 16.21
C ARG A 502 5.12 -1.63 15.78
N ARG A 503 4.72 -1.91 14.54
CA ARG A 503 3.48 -1.40 13.97
C ARG A 503 2.24 -2.02 14.62
N GLU A 504 1.22 -1.18 14.76
CA GLU A 504 -0.16 -1.55 15.04
C GLU A 504 -0.89 -1.65 13.70
N ALA A 505 -1.44 -2.82 13.36
CA ALA A 505 -2.10 -3.01 12.06
C ALA A 505 -3.33 -2.10 11.88
N GLU A 506 -4.02 -1.80 12.98
CA GLU A 506 -5.15 -0.85 13.04
C GLU A 506 -4.95 0.06 14.26
N PRO A 507 -4.19 1.16 14.11
CA PRO A 507 -3.96 2.09 15.20
C PRO A 507 -5.25 2.82 15.57
N ASP A 508 -5.46 3.07 16.87
CA ASP A 508 -6.59 3.88 17.33
C ASP A 508 -6.46 5.32 16.78
N PRO A 509 -7.43 5.82 15.99
CA PRO A 509 -7.33 7.12 15.35
C PRO A 509 -7.34 8.29 16.36
N ALA A 510 -7.81 8.09 17.59
CA ALA A 510 -7.91 9.15 18.60
C ALA A 510 -6.62 9.28 19.45
N VAL A 511 -5.92 8.18 19.71
CA VAL A 511 -4.81 8.16 20.68
C VAL A 511 -3.49 7.68 20.11
N SER A 512 -3.48 6.83 19.09
CA SER A 512 -2.23 6.25 18.58
C SER A 512 -1.46 7.26 17.74
N GLU A 513 -0.15 7.34 17.98
CA GLU A 513 0.78 8.14 17.17
C GLU A 513 0.95 7.50 15.78
N GLN A 514 0.76 6.18 15.68
CA GLN A 514 0.90 5.43 14.43
C GLN A 514 -0.23 5.66 13.43
N ARG A 515 -1.22 6.50 13.79
CA ARG A 515 -2.20 7.03 12.83
C ARG A 515 -1.55 7.91 11.75
N HIS A 516 -0.33 8.41 11.97
CA HIS A 516 0.47 9.16 10.99
C HIS A 516 1.81 8.49 10.72
N ALA A 517 2.27 8.51 9.46
CA ALA A 517 3.57 7.95 9.07
C ALA A 517 4.77 8.54 9.82
N LEU A 518 4.60 9.69 10.47
CA LEU A 518 5.62 10.34 11.30
C LEU A 518 6.05 9.50 12.51
N TRP A 519 5.28 8.49 12.92
CA TRP A 519 5.66 7.56 13.98
C TRP A 519 7.02 6.89 13.71
N LEU A 520 7.38 6.69 12.43
CA LEU A 520 8.69 6.17 12.02
C LEU A 520 9.85 7.05 12.51
N LEU A 521 9.64 8.37 12.53
CA LEU A 521 10.62 9.34 13.01
C LEU A 521 10.58 9.44 14.54
N ILE A 522 9.39 9.42 15.15
CA ILE A 522 9.19 9.49 16.60
C ILE A 522 9.88 8.31 17.31
N ASP A 523 9.75 7.11 16.76
CA ASP A 523 10.34 5.87 17.31
C ASP A 523 11.82 5.66 16.93
N GLY A 524 12.41 6.59 16.18
CA GLY A 524 13.79 6.48 15.69
C GLY A 524 14.00 5.29 14.75
N VAL A 525 12.98 4.94 13.97
CA VAL A 525 13.09 3.92 12.92
C VAL A 525 13.87 4.47 11.73
N VAL A 526 13.61 5.74 11.38
CA VAL A 526 14.29 6.51 10.33
C VAL A 526 14.80 7.84 10.87
N THR A 527 15.79 8.42 10.19
CA THR A 527 16.31 9.77 10.46
C THR A 527 15.45 10.85 9.79
N LEU A 528 15.60 12.12 10.19
CA LEU A 528 14.89 13.25 9.55
C LEU A 528 15.18 13.35 8.04
N ALA A 529 16.44 13.14 7.65
CA ALA A 529 16.86 13.19 6.25
C ALA A 529 16.20 12.08 5.41
N GLU A 530 16.14 10.85 5.95
CA GLU A 530 15.45 9.73 5.32
C GLU A 530 13.94 9.96 5.28
N MET A 531 13.34 10.46 6.37
CA MET A 531 11.90 10.73 6.45
C MET A 531 11.45 11.71 5.36
N ARG A 532 12.22 12.78 5.12
CA ARG A 532 11.94 13.76 4.05
C ARG A 532 11.91 13.14 2.65
N GLN A 533 12.68 12.07 2.42
CA GLN A 533 12.70 11.38 1.13
C GLN A 533 11.53 10.38 0.99
N ILE A 534 11.18 9.68 2.08
CA ILE A 534 10.16 8.63 2.03
C ILE A 534 8.74 9.15 2.20
N GLU A 535 8.54 10.34 2.79
CA GLU A 535 7.23 10.91 3.16
C GLU A 535 6.21 10.85 2.01
N ARG A 536 6.65 11.14 0.78
CA ARG A 536 5.78 11.12 -0.40
C ARG A 536 5.28 9.73 -0.80
N TYR A 537 5.96 8.67 -0.37
CA TYR A 537 5.65 7.28 -0.72
C TYR A 537 4.92 6.54 0.39
N VAL A 538 4.82 7.09 1.60
CA VAL A 538 4.26 6.40 2.76
C VAL A 538 2.95 7.00 3.23
N THR A 539 2.07 6.14 3.71
CA THR A 539 0.83 6.50 4.41
C THR A 539 0.62 5.50 5.55
N THR A 540 -0.34 5.79 6.41
CA THR A 540 -0.82 4.89 7.48
C THR A 540 -2.30 4.57 7.31
N GLY A 541 -2.95 5.18 6.31
CA GLY A 541 -4.35 5.00 5.97
C GLY A 541 -4.53 4.27 4.64
N GLY A 542 -5.61 4.64 3.96
CA GLY A 542 -6.07 4.00 2.73
C GLY A 542 -7.58 3.82 2.78
N ASP A 543 -8.22 4.11 1.66
CA ASP A 543 -9.66 4.14 1.49
C ASP A 543 -10.15 3.08 0.49
N ALA A 544 -9.25 2.21 0.01
CA ALA A 544 -9.61 1.02 -0.74
C ALA A 544 -9.28 -0.22 0.07
N PHE A 545 -10.23 -1.15 0.12
CA PHE A 545 -10.15 -2.39 0.87
C PHE A 545 -10.56 -3.58 0.00
N SER A 546 -9.87 -4.71 0.16
CA SER A 546 -10.18 -5.95 -0.53
C SER A 546 -10.41 -7.11 0.42
N GLY A 547 -11.06 -8.13 -0.11
CA GLY A 547 -11.31 -9.40 0.57
C GLY A 547 -11.97 -10.40 -0.35
N GLN A 548 -12.22 -11.59 0.18
CA GLN A 548 -13.01 -12.62 -0.44
C GLN A 548 -14.22 -12.92 0.45
N ALA A 549 -15.42 -12.80 -0.12
CA ALA A 549 -16.66 -13.21 0.52
C ALA A 549 -16.97 -14.67 0.14
N VAL A 550 -17.20 -15.51 1.14
CA VAL A 550 -17.52 -16.93 0.97
C VAL A 550 -18.94 -17.15 1.47
N GLY A 551 -19.87 -17.47 0.56
CA GLY A 551 -21.25 -17.84 0.88
C GLY A 551 -21.38 -19.35 0.94
N PHE A 552 -21.96 -19.90 2.01
CA PHE A 552 -22.06 -21.35 2.21
C PHE A 552 -23.22 -21.73 3.13
N PHE A 553 -23.56 -23.01 3.15
CA PHE A 553 -24.53 -23.60 4.09
C PHE A 553 -23.82 -24.40 5.18
N ASP A 554 -24.43 -24.53 6.36
CA ASP A 554 -23.86 -25.33 7.47
C ASP A 554 -23.65 -26.80 7.05
N ALA A 555 -24.50 -27.31 6.16
CA ALA A 555 -24.36 -28.65 5.59
C ALA A 555 -24.49 -28.70 4.06
N GLY A 556 -23.72 -29.60 3.45
CA GLY A 556 -23.72 -29.86 2.01
C GLY A 556 -22.58 -29.17 1.24
N PRO A 557 -22.43 -29.48 -0.06
CA PRO A 557 -21.27 -29.06 -0.84
C PRO A 557 -21.39 -27.65 -1.44
N ALA A 558 -22.59 -27.06 -1.46
CA ALA A 558 -22.83 -25.77 -2.10
C ALA A 558 -22.12 -24.63 -1.36
N ALA A 559 -21.27 -23.92 -2.10
CA ALA A 559 -20.59 -22.72 -1.65
C ALA A 559 -20.25 -21.86 -2.88
N ALA A 560 -20.13 -20.56 -2.67
CA ALA A 560 -19.68 -19.60 -3.68
C ALA A 560 -18.63 -18.68 -3.07
N ARG A 561 -17.71 -18.19 -3.90
CA ARG A 561 -16.63 -17.30 -3.49
C ARG A 561 -16.58 -16.09 -4.41
N GLN A 562 -16.49 -14.90 -3.83
CA GLN A 562 -16.38 -13.65 -4.56
C GLN A 562 -15.20 -12.84 -4.03
N GLU A 563 -14.23 -12.55 -4.90
CA GLU A 563 -13.20 -11.55 -4.62
C GLU A 563 -13.75 -10.16 -4.90
N PHE A 564 -13.44 -9.20 -4.04
CA PHE A 564 -13.95 -7.84 -4.17
C PHE A 564 -12.95 -6.78 -3.74
N ILE A 565 -13.12 -5.57 -4.29
CA ILE A 565 -12.43 -4.35 -3.85
C ILE A 565 -13.47 -3.25 -3.68
N VAL A 566 -13.56 -2.68 -2.48
CA VAL A 566 -14.43 -1.54 -2.15
C VAL A 566 -13.58 -0.27 -2.00
N ASP A 567 -13.98 0.80 -2.68
CA ASP A 567 -13.39 2.13 -2.57
C ASP A 567 -14.35 3.09 -1.84
N ARG A 568 -13.91 3.58 -0.68
CA ARG A 568 -14.60 4.59 0.16
C ARG A 568 -14.02 5.99 0.05
N SER A 569 -13.09 6.26 -0.87
CA SER A 569 -12.52 7.60 -1.05
C SER A 569 -13.50 8.60 -1.70
N GLY A 570 -14.75 8.19 -1.95
CA GLY A 570 -15.83 9.02 -2.49
C GLY A 570 -16.83 9.44 -1.42
N THR A 571 -17.96 9.99 -1.86
CA THR A 571 -19.07 10.32 -0.96
C THR A 571 -19.75 9.06 -0.40
N THR A 572 -19.77 7.99 -1.18
CA THR A 572 -20.28 6.67 -0.78
C THR A 572 -19.28 5.58 -1.16
N PRO A 573 -19.14 4.53 -0.33
CA PRO A 573 -18.40 3.35 -0.74
C PRO A 573 -19.00 2.74 -2.00
N HIS A 574 -18.14 2.40 -2.96
CA HIS A 574 -18.54 1.72 -4.19
C HIS A 574 -17.61 0.57 -4.50
N LEU A 575 -18.13 -0.42 -5.21
CA LEU A 575 -17.41 -1.60 -5.62
C LEU A 575 -16.57 -1.24 -6.85
N ARG A 576 -15.25 -1.45 -6.78
CA ARG A 576 -14.33 -1.29 -7.90
C ARG A 576 -14.15 -2.56 -8.70
N LEU A 577 -14.10 -3.69 -8.00
CA LEU A 577 -13.90 -5.01 -8.58
C LEU A 577 -14.77 -6.00 -7.82
N GLN A 578 -15.39 -6.91 -8.57
CA GLN A 578 -16.07 -8.10 -8.05
C GLN A 578 -15.85 -9.23 -9.04
N ARG A 579 -15.30 -10.35 -8.56
CA ARG A 579 -14.94 -11.49 -9.38
C ARG A 579 -15.45 -12.77 -8.74
N ASP A 580 -16.11 -13.60 -9.55
CA ASP A 580 -16.53 -14.93 -9.13
C ASP A 580 -15.33 -15.89 -9.14
N LEU A 581 -15.01 -16.45 -7.97
CA LEU A 581 -13.99 -17.46 -7.75
C LEU A 581 -14.59 -18.85 -7.50
N THR A 582 -15.92 -19.00 -7.60
CA THR A 582 -16.63 -20.27 -7.48
C THR A 582 -16.16 -21.32 -8.50
N PRO A 583 -15.80 -20.99 -9.75
CA PRO A 583 -15.26 -21.96 -10.71
C PRO A 583 -13.93 -22.59 -10.28
N LEU A 584 -13.16 -21.91 -9.42
CA LEU A 584 -11.91 -22.43 -8.86
C LEU A 584 -12.15 -23.42 -7.71
N GLY A 585 -13.41 -23.75 -7.42
CA GLY A 585 -13.81 -24.68 -6.38
C GLY A 585 -14.20 -24.01 -5.08
N ARG A 586 -14.47 -24.84 -4.07
CA ARG A 586 -15.00 -24.39 -2.77
C ARG A 586 -13.95 -23.67 -1.92
N GLY A 587 -12.67 -24.07 -2.01
CA GLY A 587 -11.54 -23.49 -1.27
C GLY A 587 -11.53 -23.73 0.24
N PHE A 588 -12.69 -23.70 0.92
CA PHE A 588 -12.79 -23.71 2.38
C PHE A 588 -13.77 -24.76 2.91
N SER A 589 -13.41 -25.39 4.03
CA SER A 589 -14.31 -26.24 4.80
C SER A 589 -15.29 -25.41 5.64
N THR A 590 -16.44 -25.98 6.01
CA THR A 590 -17.37 -25.33 6.96
C THR A 590 -16.71 -25.10 8.32
N LEU A 591 -15.90 -26.05 8.78
CA LEU A 591 -15.16 -25.96 10.04
C LEU A 591 -14.17 -24.79 10.04
N SER A 592 -13.40 -24.64 8.95
CA SER A 592 -12.44 -23.55 8.80
C SER A 592 -13.10 -22.18 8.72
N MET A 593 -14.38 -22.12 8.34
CA MET A 593 -15.21 -20.90 8.34
C MET A 593 -15.95 -20.66 9.67
N GLY A 594 -15.77 -21.51 10.68
CA GLY A 594 -16.32 -21.31 12.04
C GLY A 594 -17.65 -21.99 12.31
N VAL A 595 -18.10 -22.93 11.47
CA VAL A 595 -19.28 -23.76 11.78
C VAL A 595 -18.82 -25.02 12.50
N GLU A 596 -19.16 -25.13 13.79
CA GLU A 596 -18.99 -26.36 14.54
C GLU A 596 -19.95 -27.43 13.99
N SER A 597 -19.41 -28.58 13.60
CA SER A 597 -20.22 -29.71 13.17
C SER A 597 -21.09 -30.19 14.33
N SER A 598 -22.41 -30.23 14.14
CA SER A 598 -23.37 -30.88 15.06
C SER A 598 -23.24 -32.41 15.07
N GLU A 599 -22.38 -32.98 14.23
CA GLU A 599 -22.14 -34.43 14.17
C GLU A 599 -21.21 -34.90 15.30
N THR A 600 -21.80 -35.31 16.42
CA THR A 600 -21.27 -36.52 17.10
C THR A 600 -21.27 -37.66 16.09
N PRO A 601 -20.13 -38.34 15.83
CA PRO A 601 -20.16 -39.55 15.01
C PRO A 601 -20.98 -40.60 15.77
N GLN A 602 -22.12 -41.01 15.21
CA GLN A 602 -22.84 -42.21 15.64
C GLN A 602 -22.37 -43.43 14.85
#